data_AF-A0A519V096-F1
#
_entry.id   AF-A0A519V096-F1
#
_cell.length_a   1.000
_cell.length_b   1.000
_cell.length_c   1.000
_cell.angle_alpha   90.00
_cell.angle_beta   90.00
_cell.angle_gamma   90.00
#
_symmetry.space_group_name_H-M   'P 1'
#
loop_
_entity.id
_entity.type
_entity.pdbx_description
1 polymer ?
#
loop_
_entity_poly.entity_id
_entity_poly.type
_entity_poly.pdbx_seq_one_letter_code
_entity_poly.pdbx_strand_id
1 'polypeptide(L)'
;MKSKFLFPAWGNFVGYLMAIPGFILGYYNTIKDYEIPGFGFRMREKNSFFQAAFENFTNELVIFLVIIGLVLIAFSRKNNEDELSARLRLNSLFKAIKVYYVLFILCVIYSKVIGEISYIGSHLFELNIFTPLVIFIVRYNYLRYIKKESYIIDHPWFLNHNPFRTVGIAISSLSFLIFLYALIVFDNNWNNEVLDYSYIFLIIGLFIWAFSKRKLEDEMTMQQRLESLQLAVYFNYALLLLGTMITYSLLFLYFLMFTQSSLLLFYIIRMEYVNFKNNQLLRNFERGMSYEK
;
A
#
# COMPACT_ATOMS: atom_id res chain seq x y z
N MET A 1 24.96 4.14 0.66
CA MET A 1 23.99 5.22 0.33
C MET A 1 23.16 5.55 1.57
N LYS A 2 23.17 6.79 2.05
CA LYS A 2 22.36 7.22 3.22
C LYS A 2 20.86 7.15 2.89
N SER A 3 20.05 6.63 3.82
CA SER A 3 18.60 6.57 3.71
C SER A 3 18.00 7.98 3.56
N LYS A 4 17.36 8.28 2.43
CA LYS A 4 16.87 9.64 2.13
C LYS A 4 15.53 9.99 2.80
N PHE A 5 14.72 9.00 3.17
CA PHE A 5 13.33 9.22 3.61
C PHE A 5 13.04 8.47 4.93
N LEU A 6 13.57 8.94 6.06
CA LEU A 6 13.24 8.40 7.39
C LEU A 6 12.88 9.52 8.34
N PHE A 7 12.00 9.21 9.29
CA PHE A 7 11.67 10.10 10.39
C PHE A 7 12.79 10.14 11.43
N PRO A 8 12.85 11.19 12.28
CA PRO A 8 13.79 11.25 13.38
C PRO A 8 13.67 10.07 14.36
N ALA A 9 14.71 9.82 15.15
CA ALA A 9 14.75 8.66 16.06
C ALA A 9 13.65 8.67 17.13
N TRP A 10 13.25 9.86 17.60
CA TRP A 10 12.15 10.02 18.55
C TRP A 10 10.79 9.60 17.96
N GLY A 11 10.65 9.62 16.63
CA GLY A 11 9.42 9.19 15.95
C GLY A 11 9.07 7.73 16.26
N ASN A 12 10.06 6.88 16.53
CA ASN A 12 9.81 5.48 16.86
C ASN A 12 9.02 5.35 18.18
N PHE A 13 9.43 6.12 19.19
CA PHE A 13 8.76 6.15 20.49
C PHE A 13 7.34 6.71 20.39
N VAL A 14 7.18 7.85 19.69
CA VAL A 14 5.85 8.43 19.42
C VAL A 14 4.96 7.45 18.65
N GLY A 15 5.54 6.72 17.71
CA GLY A 15 4.83 5.71 16.94
C GLY A 15 4.20 4.62 17.80
N TYR A 16 4.95 4.07 18.78
CA TYR A 16 4.39 3.12 19.75
C TYR A 16 3.34 3.74 20.65
N LEU A 17 3.57 4.97 21.12
CA LEU A 17 2.62 5.72 21.94
C LEU A 17 1.28 5.95 21.23
N MET A 18 1.28 6.06 19.89
CA MET A 18 0.06 6.21 19.09
C MET A 18 -0.56 4.86 18.69
N ALA A 19 0.26 3.93 18.18
CA ALA A 19 -0.24 2.66 17.64
C ALA A 19 -0.88 1.77 18.71
N ILE A 20 -0.30 1.71 19.93
CA ILE A 20 -0.81 0.83 20.99
C ILE A 20 -2.22 1.28 21.43
N PRO A 21 -2.46 2.54 21.84
CA PRO A 21 -3.82 3.02 22.12
C PRO A 21 -4.74 2.94 20.91
N GLY A 22 -4.21 3.18 19.70
CA GLY A 22 -4.98 3.05 18.45
C GLY A 22 -5.52 1.64 18.25
N PHE A 23 -4.70 0.60 18.44
CA PHE A 23 -5.15 -0.80 18.35
C PHE A 23 -6.12 -1.18 19.47
N ILE A 24 -5.88 -0.70 20.70
CA ILE A 24 -6.80 -0.95 21.82
C ILE A 24 -8.16 -0.33 21.53
N LEU A 25 -8.19 0.95 21.13
CA LEU A 25 -9.43 1.65 20.78
C LEU A 25 -10.10 1.00 19.55
N GLY A 26 -9.33 0.60 18.54
CA GLY A 26 -9.84 -0.10 17.36
C GLY A 26 -10.49 -1.44 17.71
N TYR A 27 -9.90 -2.21 18.63
CA TYR A 27 -10.52 -3.43 19.15
C TYR A 27 -11.88 -3.14 19.79
N TYR A 28 -11.97 -2.14 20.67
CA TYR A 28 -13.24 -1.78 21.30
C TYR A 28 -14.26 -1.24 20.30
N ASN A 29 -13.81 -0.40 19.36
CA ASN A 29 -14.67 0.21 18.37
C ASN A 29 -15.26 -0.82 17.39
N THR A 30 -14.42 -1.69 16.82
CA THR A 30 -14.86 -2.66 15.80
C THR A 30 -15.56 -3.89 16.40
N ILE A 31 -15.21 -4.34 17.62
CA ILE A 31 -15.75 -5.58 18.19
C ILE A 31 -16.83 -5.33 19.25
N LYS A 32 -16.79 -4.19 19.92
CA LYS A 32 -17.75 -3.85 20.98
C LYS A 32 -18.68 -2.70 20.59
N ASP A 33 -18.62 -2.26 19.32
CA ASP A 33 -19.35 -1.10 18.82
C ASP A 33 -19.17 0.14 19.73
N TYR A 34 -17.96 0.26 20.31
CA TYR A 34 -17.67 1.34 21.23
C TYR A 34 -17.43 2.64 20.47
N GLU A 35 -18.16 3.66 20.87
CA GLU A 35 -18.00 5.03 20.41
C GLU A 35 -17.61 5.92 21.59
N ILE A 36 -16.66 6.83 21.38
CA ILE A 36 -16.27 7.80 22.41
C ILE A 36 -17.47 8.74 22.67
N PRO A 37 -17.99 8.81 23.91
CA PRO A 37 -19.10 9.69 24.23
C PRO A 37 -18.75 11.15 23.98
N GLY A 38 -19.63 11.87 23.27
CA GLY A 38 -19.41 13.28 22.94
C GLY A 38 -18.41 13.53 21.81
N PHE A 39 -17.87 12.48 21.17
CA PHE A 39 -16.95 12.60 20.03
C PHE A 39 -17.66 12.54 18.67
N GLY A 40 -18.92 12.99 18.64
CA GLY A 40 -19.69 13.09 17.41
C GLY A 40 -20.08 14.54 17.11
N PHE A 41 -20.10 14.88 15.82
CA PHE A 41 -20.46 16.21 15.34
C PHE A 41 -21.63 16.13 14.37
N ARG A 42 -22.46 17.18 14.36
CA ARG A 42 -23.50 17.34 13.35
C ARG A 42 -22.88 17.89 12.07
N MET A 43 -22.60 17.00 11.12
CA MET A 43 -21.97 17.34 9.84
C MET A 43 -22.98 17.87 8.82
N ARG A 44 -24.28 17.54 8.97
CA ARG A 44 -25.34 17.88 8.00
C ARG A 44 -26.63 18.30 8.70
N GLU A 45 -27.45 19.08 7.98
CA GLU A 45 -28.76 19.50 8.50
C GLU A 45 -29.76 18.35 8.56
N LYS A 46 -29.75 17.45 7.56
CA LYS A 46 -30.66 16.32 7.44
C LYS A 46 -29.89 15.03 7.16
N ASN A 47 -30.48 13.91 7.56
CA ASN A 47 -30.04 12.60 7.12
C ASN A 47 -30.29 12.48 5.61
N SER A 48 -29.30 12.00 4.86
CA SER A 48 -29.50 11.50 3.51
C SER A 48 -29.52 9.97 3.54
N PHE A 49 -29.94 9.32 2.45
CA PHE A 49 -29.99 7.87 2.34
C PHE A 49 -28.67 7.16 2.67
N PHE A 50 -27.54 7.84 2.50
CA PHE A 50 -26.21 7.24 2.68
C PHE A 50 -25.40 7.91 3.79
N GLN A 51 -25.93 8.92 4.44
CA GLN A 51 -25.14 9.83 5.26
C GLN A 51 -25.97 10.39 6.42
N ALA A 52 -25.54 10.12 7.66
CA ALA A 52 -26.25 10.56 8.85
C ALA A 52 -26.01 12.07 9.13
N ALA A 53 -26.97 12.78 9.71
CA ALA A 53 -26.77 14.18 10.09
C ALA A 53 -25.69 14.33 11.18
N PHE A 54 -25.65 13.34 12.08
CA PHE A 54 -24.71 13.25 13.19
C PHE A 54 -23.82 12.02 12.97
N GLU A 55 -22.50 12.21 13.04
CA GLU A 55 -21.52 11.13 12.89
C GLU A 55 -20.49 11.19 14.02
N ASN A 56 -20.09 10.01 14.50
CA ASN A 56 -19.06 9.83 15.51
C ASN A 56 -17.70 9.60 14.84
N PHE A 57 -16.68 10.34 15.27
CA PHE A 57 -15.35 10.30 14.65
C PHE A 57 -14.40 9.27 15.25
N THR A 58 -14.92 8.36 16.09
CA THR A 58 -14.10 7.36 16.80
C THR A 58 -13.34 6.48 15.81
N ASN A 59 -13.97 6.07 14.71
CA ASN A 59 -13.37 5.18 13.71
C ASN A 59 -12.23 5.89 12.96
N GLU A 60 -12.42 7.15 12.59
CA GLU A 60 -11.43 8.00 11.96
C GLU A 60 -10.23 8.16 12.90
N LEU A 61 -10.47 8.50 14.17
CA LEU A 61 -9.42 8.64 15.17
C LEU A 61 -8.63 7.33 15.34
N VAL A 62 -9.29 6.17 15.33
CA VAL A 62 -8.63 4.85 15.34
C VAL A 62 -7.69 4.72 14.14
N ILE A 63 -8.17 4.99 12.92
CA ILE A 63 -7.36 4.88 11.70
C ILE A 63 -6.16 5.83 11.77
N PHE A 64 -6.36 7.07 12.22
CA PHE A 64 -5.30 8.05 12.40
C PHE A 64 -4.23 7.57 13.39
N LEU A 65 -4.62 7.11 14.58
CA LEU A 65 -3.70 6.62 15.60
C LEU A 65 -2.90 5.40 15.12
N VAL A 66 -3.59 4.43 14.52
CA VAL A 66 -2.97 3.20 14.03
C VAL A 66 -2.02 3.50 12.87
N ILE A 67 -2.45 4.27 11.87
CA ILE A 67 -1.65 4.47 10.66
C ILE A 67 -0.48 5.41 10.91
N ILE A 68 -0.68 6.55 11.57
CA ILE A 68 0.44 7.43 11.93
C ILE A 68 1.40 6.69 12.85
N GLY A 69 0.87 5.97 13.84
CA GLY A 69 1.68 5.18 14.76
C GLY A 69 2.56 4.15 14.05
N LEU A 70 1.97 3.34 13.16
CA LEU A 70 2.70 2.33 12.40
C LEU A 70 3.68 2.93 11.39
N VAL A 71 3.30 3.99 10.65
CA VAL A 71 4.22 4.68 9.73
C VAL A 71 5.43 5.21 10.48
N LEU A 72 5.24 5.81 11.65
CA LEU A 72 6.33 6.27 12.50
C LEU A 72 7.20 5.11 13.00
N ILE A 73 6.62 4.01 13.50
CA ILE A 73 7.40 2.83 13.92
C ILE A 73 8.23 2.27 12.75
N ALA A 74 7.60 2.16 11.59
CA ALA A 74 8.14 1.52 10.39
C ALA A 74 9.30 2.31 9.77
N PHE A 75 9.20 3.64 9.78
CA PHE A 75 10.08 4.54 9.03
C PHE A 75 10.90 5.51 9.89
N SER A 76 10.90 5.36 11.21
CA SER A 76 11.82 6.13 12.05
C SER A 76 13.24 5.58 12.02
N ARG A 77 14.21 6.50 11.99
CA ARG A 77 15.63 6.20 12.06
C ARG A 77 15.97 5.60 13.44
N LYS A 78 17.03 4.80 13.52
CA LYS A 78 17.65 4.47 14.83
C LYS A 78 18.95 5.27 15.03
N ASN A 79 19.31 5.53 16.30
CA ASN A 79 20.47 6.37 16.65
C ASN A 79 21.76 5.95 15.92
N ASN A 80 22.00 4.65 15.77
CA ASN A 80 23.15 4.09 15.07
C ASN A 80 22.72 3.37 13.79
N GLU A 81 22.12 4.11 12.85
CA GLU A 81 21.70 3.51 11.58
C GLU A 81 22.82 3.50 10.54
N ASP A 82 23.23 2.29 10.16
CA ASP A 82 24.23 1.98 9.15
C ASP A 82 23.61 1.68 7.77
N GLU A 83 24.44 1.51 6.76
CA GLU A 83 23.99 1.24 5.39
C GLU A 83 23.26 -0.12 5.27
N LEU A 84 23.69 -1.10 6.07
CA LEU A 84 23.08 -2.41 6.15
C LEU A 84 21.62 -2.30 6.61
N SER A 85 21.36 -1.55 7.69
CA SER A 85 20.02 -1.32 8.22
C SER A 85 19.11 -0.64 7.20
N ALA A 86 19.63 0.35 6.45
CA ALA A 86 18.88 1.02 5.41
C ALA A 86 18.49 0.06 4.26
N ARG A 87 19.43 -0.76 3.78
CA ARG A 87 19.17 -1.75 2.72
C ARG A 87 18.24 -2.87 3.18
N LEU A 88 18.41 -3.35 4.41
CA LEU A 88 17.55 -4.35 5.03
C LEU A 88 16.12 -3.84 5.21
N ARG A 89 15.94 -2.54 5.54
CA ARG A 89 14.62 -1.90 5.60
C ARG A 89 13.92 -1.93 4.25
N LEU A 90 14.58 -1.44 3.21
CA LEU A 90 14.05 -1.39 1.85
C LEU A 90 13.66 -2.78 1.32
N ASN A 91 14.53 -3.78 1.51
CA ASN A 91 14.24 -5.16 1.11
C ASN A 91 13.09 -5.77 1.93
N SER A 92 13.03 -5.48 3.24
CA SER A 92 11.94 -5.94 4.10
C SER A 92 10.61 -5.35 3.68
N LEU A 93 10.56 -4.06 3.35
CA LEU A 93 9.35 -3.41 2.86
C LEU A 93 8.88 -4.06 1.55
N PHE A 94 9.80 -4.25 0.60
CA PHE A 94 9.48 -4.89 -0.67
C PHE A 94 8.88 -6.28 -0.51
N LYS A 95 9.50 -7.13 0.34
CA LYS A 95 8.97 -8.46 0.57
C LYS A 95 7.65 -8.42 1.34
N ALA A 96 7.47 -7.47 2.26
CA ALA A 96 6.24 -7.30 3.02
C ALA A 96 5.06 -6.92 2.12
N ILE A 97 5.22 -5.90 1.27
CA ILE A 97 4.18 -5.52 0.29
C ILE A 97 3.85 -6.70 -0.64
N LYS A 98 4.86 -7.41 -1.13
CA LYS A 98 4.64 -8.57 -1.99
C LYS A 98 3.85 -9.67 -1.27
N VAL A 99 4.23 -10.02 -0.04
CA VAL A 99 3.53 -11.03 0.77
C VAL A 99 2.10 -10.59 1.08
N TYR A 100 1.91 -9.32 1.46
CA TYR A 100 0.60 -8.74 1.70
C TYR A 100 -0.34 -8.91 0.50
N TYR A 101 0.07 -8.51 -0.70
CA TYR A 101 -0.79 -8.64 -1.88
C TYR A 101 -1.08 -10.10 -2.24
N VAL A 102 -0.12 -11.01 -2.08
CA VAL A 102 -0.37 -12.45 -2.27
C VAL A 102 -1.43 -12.95 -1.28
N LEU A 103 -1.30 -12.62 0.01
CA LEU A 103 -2.28 -13.01 1.03
C LEU A 103 -3.65 -12.39 0.76
N PHE A 104 -3.69 -11.11 0.40
CA PHE A 104 -4.93 -10.41 0.05
C PHE A 104 -5.65 -11.07 -1.13
N ILE A 105 -4.94 -11.32 -2.23
CA ILE A 105 -5.50 -11.99 -3.42
C ILE A 105 -6.03 -13.39 -3.04
N LEU A 106 -5.28 -14.17 -2.25
CA LEU A 106 -5.72 -15.48 -1.79
C LEU A 106 -6.98 -15.40 -0.91
N CYS A 107 -7.06 -14.43 0.01
CA CYS A 107 -8.24 -14.23 0.86
C CYS A 107 -9.47 -13.87 0.04
N VAL A 108 -9.33 -13.00 -0.97
CA VAL A 108 -10.44 -12.58 -1.83
C VAL A 108 -10.89 -13.72 -2.76
N ILE A 109 -9.97 -14.52 -3.30
CA ILE A 109 -10.33 -15.70 -4.09
C ILE A 109 -11.03 -16.73 -3.19
N TYR A 110 -10.52 -16.95 -1.99
CA TYR A 110 -11.14 -17.85 -1.01
C TYR A 110 -12.57 -17.43 -0.70
N SER A 111 -12.79 -16.13 -0.39
CA SER A 111 -14.11 -15.63 -0.04
C SER A 111 -15.13 -15.80 -1.17
N LYS A 112 -14.69 -15.71 -2.44
CA LYS A 112 -15.55 -15.90 -3.61
C LYS A 112 -15.80 -17.38 -3.96
N VAL A 113 -14.85 -18.28 -3.73
CA VAL A 113 -14.96 -19.70 -4.15
C VAL A 113 -15.57 -20.59 -3.08
N ILE A 114 -15.14 -20.43 -1.83
CA ILE A 114 -15.49 -21.34 -0.72
C ILE A 114 -16.54 -20.68 0.19
N GLY A 115 -16.50 -19.36 0.31
CA GLY A 115 -17.36 -18.57 1.18
C GLY A 115 -16.54 -17.76 2.19
N GLU A 116 -17.23 -16.93 2.96
CA GLU A 116 -16.57 -16.01 3.89
C GLU A 116 -16.05 -16.75 5.14
N ILE A 117 -14.77 -16.54 5.45
CA ILE A 117 -14.24 -16.87 6.76
C ILE A 117 -14.88 -15.87 7.73
N SER A 118 -15.61 -16.37 8.74
CA SER A 118 -16.19 -15.53 9.79
C SER A 118 -15.13 -14.56 10.34
N TYR A 119 -15.51 -13.30 10.56
CA TYR A 119 -14.66 -12.18 10.98
C TYR A 119 -13.66 -11.65 9.94
N ILE A 120 -12.91 -12.51 9.24
CA ILE A 120 -11.93 -12.05 8.23
C ILE A 120 -12.66 -11.50 7.00
N GLY A 121 -13.75 -12.15 6.56
CA GLY A 121 -14.54 -11.71 5.42
C GLY A 121 -15.17 -10.34 5.65
N SER A 122 -15.81 -10.16 6.81
CA SER A 122 -16.52 -8.92 7.17
C SER A 122 -15.59 -7.74 7.39
N HIS A 123 -14.34 -7.96 7.82
CA HIS A 123 -13.38 -6.91 8.15
C HIS A 123 -12.17 -6.83 7.22
N LEU A 124 -12.24 -7.49 6.05
CA LEU A 124 -11.12 -7.61 5.12
C LEU A 124 -10.56 -6.23 4.76
N PHE A 125 -11.43 -5.26 4.48
CA PHE A 125 -11.03 -3.93 4.04
C PHE A 125 -10.39 -3.11 5.16
N GLU A 126 -10.84 -3.25 6.40
CA GLU A 126 -10.27 -2.60 7.58
C GLU A 126 -8.90 -3.18 7.93
N LEU A 127 -8.75 -4.51 7.85
CA LEU A 127 -7.47 -5.17 8.10
C LEU A 127 -6.42 -4.78 7.05
N ASN A 128 -6.84 -4.54 5.80
CA ASN A 128 -5.94 -4.11 4.71
C ASN A 128 -5.22 -2.79 4.99
N ILE A 129 -5.84 -1.90 5.77
CA ILE A 129 -5.30 -0.58 6.08
C ILE A 129 -3.91 -0.72 6.75
N PHE A 130 -3.78 -1.58 7.75
CA PHE A 130 -2.54 -1.65 8.55
C PHE A 130 -1.68 -2.91 8.29
N THR A 131 -2.25 -3.98 7.72
CA THR A 131 -1.54 -5.25 7.50
C THR A 131 -0.19 -5.11 6.76
N PRO A 132 -0.05 -4.31 5.68
CA PRO A 132 1.23 -4.15 4.99
C PRO A 132 2.34 -3.61 5.90
N LEU A 133 2.01 -2.62 6.75
CA LEU A 133 2.95 -2.03 7.71
C LEU A 133 3.32 -3.01 8.81
N VAL A 134 2.36 -3.78 9.33
CA VAL A 134 2.62 -4.78 10.36
C VAL A 134 3.57 -5.87 9.85
N ILE A 135 3.30 -6.44 8.67
CA ILE A 135 4.17 -7.46 8.05
C ILE A 135 5.58 -6.89 7.86
N PHE A 136 5.69 -5.63 7.43
CA PHE A 136 6.96 -4.96 7.26
C PHE A 136 7.72 -4.77 8.58
N ILE A 137 7.07 -4.22 9.62
CA ILE A 137 7.68 -3.98 10.93
C ILE A 137 8.18 -5.28 11.54
N VAL A 138 7.36 -6.34 11.52
CA VAL A 138 7.71 -7.66 12.04
C VAL A 138 8.93 -8.21 11.30
N ARG A 139 8.89 -8.24 9.96
CA ARG A 139 9.98 -8.74 9.14
C ARG A 139 11.28 -7.97 9.35
N TYR A 140 11.20 -6.64 9.38
CA TYR A 140 12.36 -5.77 9.54
C TYR A 140 13.02 -5.99 10.90
N ASN A 141 12.24 -6.03 11.98
CA ASN A 141 12.76 -6.27 13.33
C ASN A 141 13.36 -7.67 13.48
N TYR A 142 12.70 -8.70 12.92
CA TYR A 142 13.20 -10.07 12.90
C TYR A 142 14.55 -10.19 12.17
N LEU A 143 14.64 -9.68 10.94
CA LEU A 143 15.87 -9.75 10.16
C LEU A 143 17.00 -8.94 10.77
N ARG A 144 16.70 -7.80 11.39
CA ARG A 144 17.70 -7.01 12.11
C ARG A 144 18.28 -7.77 13.31
N TYR A 145 17.45 -8.53 14.02
CA TYR A 145 17.91 -9.33 15.16
C TYR A 145 18.87 -10.44 14.71
N ILE A 146 18.55 -11.12 13.60
CA ILE A 146 19.35 -12.25 13.10
C ILE A 146 20.61 -11.80 12.35
N LYS A 147 20.50 -10.81 11.46
CA LYS A 147 21.59 -10.40 10.55
C LYS A 147 22.51 -9.32 11.14
N LYS A 148 22.70 -9.31 12.47
CA LYS A 148 23.40 -8.22 13.18
C LYS A 148 24.86 -8.02 12.72
N GLU A 149 25.50 -9.06 12.19
CA GLU A 149 26.92 -9.05 11.77
C GLU A 149 27.14 -9.51 10.32
N SER A 150 26.06 -9.86 9.59
CA SER A 150 26.16 -10.37 8.22
C SER A 150 25.85 -9.26 7.20
N TYR A 151 26.86 -8.82 6.44
CA TYR A 151 26.67 -7.87 5.33
C TYR A 151 26.00 -8.49 4.08
N ILE A 152 25.78 -9.81 4.08
CA ILE A 152 25.18 -10.54 2.96
C ILE A 152 23.66 -10.39 3.01
N ILE A 153 23.14 -9.56 2.10
CA ILE A 153 21.69 -9.37 1.90
C ILE A 153 21.25 -10.06 0.63
N ASP A 154 20.27 -10.96 0.78
CA ASP A 154 19.65 -11.67 -0.33
C ASP A 154 18.94 -10.70 -1.27
N HIS A 155 19.12 -10.89 -2.58
CA HIS A 155 18.46 -10.07 -3.57
C HIS A 155 16.94 -10.34 -3.55
N PRO A 156 16.09 -9.30 -3.62
CA PRO A 156 14.66 -9.49 -3.74
C PRO A 156 14.33 -10.28 -5.01
N TRP A 157 13.51 -11.32 -4.86
CA TRP A 157 13.03 -12.12 -5.99
C TRP A 157 11.88 -11.40 -6.71
N PHE A 158 11.95 -11.40 -8.05
CA PHE A 158 11.00 -10.79 -8.99
C PHE A 158 10.51 -11.82 -10.01
N LEU A 159 9.35 -11.57 -10.62
CA LEU A 159 8.80 -12.40 -11.71
C LEU A 159 9.61 -12.20 -13.00
N ASN A 160 9.72 -13.25 -13.83
CA ASN A 160 10.43 -13.15 -15.12
C ASN A 160 9.80 -12.11 -16.05
N HIS A 161 10.61 -11.52 -16.95
CA HIS A 161 10.13 -10.49 -17.87
C HIS A 161 9.01 -11.00 -18.79
N ASN A 162 9.27 -12.06 -19.55
CA ASN A 162 8.29 -12.74 -20.39
C ASN A 162 7.88 -14.06 -19.74
N PRO A 163 6.59 -14.42 -19.72
CA PRO A 163 5.44 -13.67 -20.26
C PRO A 163 4.81 -12.67 -19.27
N PHE A 164 5.26 -12.65 -18.01
CA PHE A 164 4.52 -11.99 -16.92
C PHE A 164 4.32 -10.49 -17.12
N ARG A 165 5.31 -9.75 -17.64
CA ARG A 165 5.16 -8.29 -17.82
C ARG A 165 4.05 -7.97 -18.81
N THR A 166 4.07 -8.61 -19.98
CA THR A 166 3.06 -8.42 -21.03
C THR A 166 1.68 -8.83 -20.55
N VAL A 167 1.60 -9.98 -19.86
CA VAL A 167 0.35 -10.49 -19.28
C VAL A 167 -0.19 -9.53 -18.21
N GLY A 168 0.65 -9.05 -17.29
CA GLY A 168 0.24 -8.10 -16.25
C GLY A 168 -0.32 -6.80 -16.81
N ILE A 169 0.35 -6.24 -17.83
CA ILE A 169 -0.13 -5.03 -18.53
C ILE A 169 -1.48 -5.31 -19.20
N ALA A 170 -1.60 -6.40 -19.96
CA ALA A 170 -2.82 -6.74 -20.69
C ALA A 170 -4.01 -6.95 -19.74
N ILE A 171 -3.82 -7.73 -18.67
CA ILE A 171 -4.86 -7.98 -17.66
C ILE A 171 -5.26 -6.66 -16.98
N SER A 172 -4.29 -5.88 -16.48
CA SER A 172 -4.60 -4.64 -15.76
C SER A 172 -5.37 -3.63 -16.63
N SER A 173 -4.97 -3.44 -17.89
CA SER A 173 -5.64 -2.53 -18.82
C SER A 173 -7.05 -2.99 -19.17
N LEU A 174 -7.22 -4.29 -19.47
CA LEU A 174 -8.53 -4.85 -19.80
C LEU A 174 -9.49 -4.78 -18.61
N SER A 175 -9.03 -5.18 -17.43
CA SER A 175 -9.82 -5.11 -16.19
C SER A 175 -10.21 -3.69 -15.82
N PHE A 176 -9.32 -2.72 -16.02
CA PHE A 176 -9.63 -1.31 -15.76
C PHE A 176 -10.73 -0.78 -16.69
N LEU A 177 -10.68 -1.12 -17.99
CA LEU A 177 -11.73 -0.74 -18.94
C LEU A 177 -13.09 -1.35 -18.60
N ILE A 178 -13.10 -2.64 -18.22
CA ILE A 178 -14.32 -3.33 -17.80
C ILE A 178 -14.89 -2.70 -16.52
N PHE A 179 -14.03 -2.38 -15.55
CA PHE A 179 -14.43 -1.74 -14.30
C PHE A 179 -15.08 -0.37 -14.55
N LEU A 180 -14.48 0.48 -15.40
CA LEU A 180 -15.05 1.77 -15.79
C LEU A 180 -16.39 1.64 -16.52
N TYR A 181 -16.49 0.68 -17.44
CA TYR A 181 -17.74 0.42 -18.15
C TYR A 181 -18.84 -0.04 -17.18
N ALA A 182 -18.51 -0.94 -16.26
CA ALA A 182 -19.45 -1.44 -15.27
C ALA A 182 -19.95 -0.34 -14.31
N LEU A 183 -19.09 0.62 -13.93
CA LEU A 183 -19.50 1.77 -13.13
C LEU A 183 -20.55 2.65 -13.85
N ILE A 184 -20.44 2.80 -15.17
CA ILE A 184 -21.35 3.64 -15.96
C ILE A 184 -22.71 2.94 -16.18
N VAL A 185 -22.69 1.63 -16.48
CA VAL A 185 -23.88 0.89 -16.91
C VAL A 185 -24.78 0.50 -15.75
N PHE A 186 -24.21 0.13 -14.60
CA PHE A 186 -24.97 -0.52 -13.53
C PHE A 186 -25.44 0.43 -12.41
N ASP A 187 -25.46 1.75 -12.66
CA ASP A 187 -25.98 2.81 -11.77
C ASP A 187 -25.84 2.51 -10.27
N ASN A 188 -24.59 2.39 -9.80
CA ASN A 188 -24.23 2.17 -8.39
C ASN A 188 -24.85 0.94 -7.71
N ASN A 189 -25.24 -0.11 -8.46
CA ASN A 189 -25.73 -1.33 -7.85
C ASN A 189 -24.56 -2.11 -7.21
N TRP A 190 -24.54 -2.17 -5.88
CA TRP A 190 -23.43 -2.70 -5.07
C TRP A 190 -23.20 -4.19 -5.26
N ASN A 191 -24.26 -4.94 -5.55
CA ASN A 191 -24.20 -6.39 -5.75
C ASN A 191 -23.95 -6.73 -7.22
N ASN A 192 -22.94 -6.09 -7.81
CA ASN A 192 -22.55 -6.38 -9.17
C ASN A 192 -21.29 -7.24 -9.20
N GLU A 193 -21.48 -8.52 -9.49
CA GLU A 193 -20.40 -9.48 -9.68
C GLU A 193 -19.35 -9.01 -10.70
N VAL A 194 -19.76 -8.25 -11.73
CA VAL A 194 -18.83 -7.72 -12.74
C VAL A 194 -17.86 -6.71 -12.14
N LEU A 195 -18.32 -5.83 -11.24
CA LEU A 195 -17.45 -4.86 -10.55
C LEU A 195 -16.46 -5.58 -9.64
N ASP A 196 -16.94 -6.58 -8.88
CA ASP A 196 -16.09 -7.37 -7.98
C ASP A 196 -15.00 -8.12 -8.74
N TYR A 197 -15.37 -8.88 -9.78
CA TYR A 197 -14.41 -9.66 -10.57
C TYR A 197 -13.43 -8.74 -11.31
N SER A 198 -13.91 -7.66 -11.92
CA SER A 198 -13.02 -6.72 -12.62
C SER A 198 -12.03 -6.05 -11.67
N TYR A 199 -12.43 -5.72 -10.44
CA TYR A 199 -11.53 -5.21 -9.42
C TYR A 199 -10.48 -6.27 -8.99
N ILE A 200 -10.89 -7.52 -8.78
CA ILE A 200 -9.95 -8.60 -8.43
C ILE A 200 -8.91 -8.81 -9.53
N PHE A 201 -9.35 -8.91 -10.79
CA PHE A 201 -8.45 -9.05 -11.92
C PHE A 201 -7.55 -7.81 -12.11
N LEU A 202 -8.04 -6.61 -11.80
CA LEU A 202 -7.23 -5.39 -11.80
C LEU A 202 -6.09 -5.49 -10.78
N ILE A 203 -6.37 -5.89 -9.54
CA ILE A 203 -5.33 -6.06 -8.50
C ILE A 203 -4.31 -7.14 -8.90
N ILE A 204 -4.77 -8.28 -9.45
CA ILE A 204 -3.88 -9.35 -9.95
C ILE A 204 -2.99 -8.83 -11.09
N GLY A 205 -3.57 -8.15 -12.07
CA GLY A 205 -2.84 -7.58 -13.20
C GLY A 205 -1.79 -6.56 -12.76
N LEU A 206 -2.16 -5.63 -11.88
CA LEU A 206 -1.25 -4.64 -11.31
C LEU A 206 -0.13 -5.29 -10.50
N PHE A 207 -0.43 -6.33 -9.72
CA PHE A 207 0.58 -7.06 -8.96
C PHE A 207 1.61 -7.72 -9.88
N ILE A 208 1.15 -8.45 -10.91
CA ILE A 208 2.02 -9.09 -11.89
C ILE A 208 2.87 -8.04 -12.62
N TRP A 209 2.27 -6.94 -13.05
CA TRP A 209 2.99 -5.85 -13.72
C TRP A 209 4.06 -5.23 -12.80
N ALA A 210 3.70 -4.84 -11.58
CA ALA A 210 4.57 -4.20 -10.60
C ALA A 210 5.83 -5.04 -10.28
N PHE A 211 5.65 -6.35 -10.11
CA PHE A 211 6.72 -7.25 -9.65
C PHE A 211 7.42 -8.02 -10.79
N SER A 212 7.11 -7.71 -12.05
CA SER A 212 7.82 -8.23 -13.23
C SER A 212 9.16 -7.54 -13.49
N LYS A 213 10.19 -8.33 -13.82
CA LYS A 213 11.51 -7.83 -14.25
C LYS A 213 11.44 -7.13 -15.60
N ARG A 214 12.32 -6.16 -15.81
CA ARG A 214 12.67 -5.66 -17.14
C ARG A 214 13.68 -6.60 -17.82
N LYS A 215 13.81 -6.47 -19.15
CA LYS A 215 14.70 -7.30 -19.98
C LYS A 215 16.17 -7.19 -19.54
N LEU A 216 16.59 -6.00 -19.15
CA LEU A 216 17.90 -5.72 -18.57
C LEU A 216 17.66 -4.98 -17.25
N GLU A 217 18.07 -5.59 -16.12
CA GLU A 217 18.05 -4.96 -14.81
C GLU A 217 19.41 -5.14 -14.15
N ASP A 218 20.02 -4.01 -13.81
CA ASP A 218 21.24 -3.92 -13.02
C ASP A 218 20.93 -3.64 -11.54
N GLU A 219 21.98 -3.56 -10.72
CA GLU A 219 21.85 -3.27 -9.28
C GLU A 219 21.23 -1.89 -9.01
N MET A 220 21.53 -0.91 -9.85
CA MET A 220 20.96 0.44 -9.73
C MET A 220 19.45 0.41 -9.92
N THR A 221 18.95 -0.30 -10.94
CA THR A 221 17.52 -0.47 -11.20
C THR A 221 16.83 -1.16 -10.03
N MET A 222 17.49 -2.16 -9.43
CA MET A 222 16.96 -2.84 -8.26
C MET A 222 16.83 -1.89 -7.06
N GLN A 223 17.85 -1.07 -6.79
CA GLN A 223 17.78 -0.06 -5.73
C GLN A 223 16.68 0.97 -6.01
N GLN A 224 16.54 1.42 -7.26
CA GLN A 224 15.46 2.32 -7.69
C GLN A 224 14.07 1.72 -7.47
N ARG A 225 13.89 0.40 -7.66
CA ARG A 225 12.62 -0.29 -7.35
C ARG A 225 12.27 -0.23 -5.88
N LEU A 226 13.24 -0.52 -5.02
CA LEU A 226 13.02 -0.50 -3.58
C LEU A 226 12.67 0.91 -3.10
N GLU A 227 13.41 1.93 -3.56
CA GLU A 227 13.12 3.32 -3.24
C GLU A 227 11.79 3.78 -3.85
N SER A 228 11.47 3.33 -5.06
CA SER A 228 10.18 3.55 -5.76
C SER A 228 9.01 3.10 -4.92
N LEU A 229 9.08 1.88 -4.41
CA LEU A 229 8.06 1.29 -3.59
C LEU A 229 7.93 2.01 -2.23
N GLN A 230 9.05 2.44 -1.63
CA GLN A 230 8.99 3.19 -0.38
C GLN A 230 8.19 4.50 -0.51
N LEU A 231 8.40 5.31 -1.57
CA LEU A 231 7.55 6.50 -1.74
C LEU A 231 6.12 6.15 -2.14
N ALA A 232 5.89 5.02 -2.83
CA ALA A 232 4.52 4.58 -3.12
C ALA A 232 3.74 4.28 -1.83
N VAL A 233 4.40 3.65 -0.86
CA VAL A 233 3.84 3.41 0.46
C VAL A 233 3.55 4.72 1.19
N TYR A 234 4.48 5.68 1.21
CA TYR A 234 4.22 6.99 1.82
C TYR A 234 3.07 7.74 1.15
N PHE A 235 3.05 7.78 -0.19
CA PHE A 235 1.98 8.41 -0.96
C PHE A 235 0.63 7.77 -0.66
N ASN A 236 0.58 6.43 -0.65
CA ASN A 236 -0.64 5.69 -0.39
C ASN A 236 -1.19 5.93 1.02
N TYR A 237 -0.34 5.92 2.05
CA TYR A 237 -0.78 6.20 3.42
C TYR A 237 -1.16 7.66 3.64
N ALA A 238 -0.51 8.61 2.95
CA ALA A 238 -0.96 10.01 2.95
C ALA A 238 -2.34 10.14 2.30
N LEU A 239 -2.56 9.47 1.16
CA LEU A 239 -3.84 9.44 0.47
C LEU A 239 -4.93 8.81 1.34
N LEU A 240 -4.62 7.71 2.03
CA LEU A 240 -5.54 7.07 2.98
C LEU A 240 -5.97 8.04 4.09
N LEU A 241 -5.01 8.69 4.76
CA LEU A 241 -5.28 9.64 5.85
C LEU A 241 -6.07 10.87 5.38
N LEU A 242 -5.81 11.38 4.17
CA LEU A 242 -6.61 12.46 3.59
C LEU A 242 -8.03 11.98 3.28
N GLY A 243 -8.16 10.77 2.71
CA GLY A 243 -9.45 10.17 2.43
C GLY A 243 -10.32 10.01 3.67
N THR A 244 -9.74 9.53 4.78
CA THR A 244 -10.45 9.40 6.06
C THR A 244 -11.01 10.74 6.60
N MET A 245 -10.50 11.89 6.15
CA MET A 245 -11.06 13.20 6.54
C MET A 245 -12.19 13.68 5.63
N ILE A 246 -12.23 13.19 4.38
CA ILE A 246 -13.04 13.76 3.30
C ILE A 246 -14.21 12.83 2.94
N THR A 247 -14.02 11.51 3.02
CA THR A 247 -15.01 10.51 2.59
C THR A 247 -15.63 9.81 3.80
N TYR A 248 -16.94 9.55 3.69
CA TYR A 248 -17.75 8.98 4.78
C TYR A 248 -18.65 7.86 4.23
N SER A 249 -19.05 6.94 5.10
CA SER A 249 -20.02 5.87 4.79
C SER A 249 -19.61 5.06 3.54
N LEU A 250 -20.53 4.81 2.63
CA LEU A 250 -20.31 4.05 1.40
C LEU A 250 -19.20 4.63 0.50
N LEU A 251 -19.05 5.95 0.44
CA LEU A 251 -17.98 6.58 -0.35
C LEU A 251 -16.60 6.23 0.22
N PHE A 252 -16.49 6.05 1.53
CA PHE A 252 -15.26 5.62 2.17
C PHE A 252 -14.85 4.20 1.77
N LEU A 253 -15.81 3.28 1.60
CA LEU A 253 -15.51 1.92 1.13
C LEU A 253 -14.94 1.90 -0.30
N TYR A 254 -15.54 2.65 -1.23
CA TYR A 254 -14.97 2.82 -2.57
C TYR A 254 -13.59 3.47 -2.54
N PHE A 255 -13.41 4.43 -1.65
CA PHE A 255 -12.12 5.06 -1.45
C PHE A 255 -11.06 4.06 -0.95
N LEU A 256 -11.40 3.16 -0.03
CA LEU A 256 -10.51 2.08 0.42
C LEU A 256 -10.13 1.15 -0.74
N MET A 257 -11.09 0.73 -1.57
CA MET A 257 -10.79 -0.06 -2.78
C MET A 257 -9.82 0.67 -3.73
N PHE A 258 -10.04 1.98 -3.91
CA PHE A 258 -9.12 2.81 -4.68
C PHE A 258 -7.73 2.87 -4.03
N THR A 259 -7.64 3.07 -2.71
CA THR A 259 -6.34 3.13 -2.02
C THR A 259 -5.54 1.85 -2.23
N GLN A 260 -6.18 0.68 -2.19
CA GLN A 260 -5.51 -0.62 -2.37
C GLN A 260 -4.86 -0.76 -3.76
N SER A 261 -5.52 -0.29 -4.81
CA SER A 261 -4.95 -0.28 -6.18
C SER A 261 -3.94 0.86 -6.39
N SER A 262 -4.15 2.01 -5.74
CA SER A 262 -3.31 3.20 -5.90
C SER A 262 -1.85 2.99 -5.50
N LEU A 263 -1.56 2.14 -4.50
CA LEU A 263 -0.19 1.82 -4.10
C LEU A 263 0.59 1.17 -5.26
N LEU A 264 0.01 0.13 -5.89
CA LEU A 264 0.63 -0.55 -7.03
C LEU A 264 0.72 0.38 -8.24
N LEU A 265 -0.35 1.14 -8.54
CA LEU A 265 -0.37 2.09 -9.64
C LEU A 265 0.71 3.16 -9.49
N PHE A 266 0.80 3.83 -8.33
CA PHE A 266 1.80 4.85 -8.08
C PHE A 266 3.22 4.29 -8.16
N TYR A 267 3.44 3.08 -7.64
CA TYR A 267 4.72 2.39 -7.77
C TYR A 267 5.10 2.16 -9.25
N ILE A 268 4.16 1.65 -10.06
CA ILE A 268 4.37 1.41 -11.49
C ILE A 268 4.64 2.73 -12.23
N ILE A 269 3.81 3.76 -12.02
CA ILE A 269 3.94 5.08 -12.65
C ILE A 269 5.32 5.67 -12.33
N ARG A 270 5.73 5.64 -11.07
CA ARG A 270 7.04 6.14 -10.65
C ARG A 270 8.17 5.35 -11.30
N MET A 271 8.05 4.03 -11.38
CA MET A 271 9.06 3.19 -12.02
C MET A 271 9.20 3.46 -13.53
N GLU A 272 8.10 3.71 -14.24
CA GLU A 272 8.16 4.08 -15.65
C GLU A 272 8.72 5.49 -15.86
N TYR A 273 8.33 6.44 -15.01
CA TYR A 273 8.87 7.80 -15.05
C TYR A 273 10.39 7.84 -14.82
N VAL A 274 10.89 7.16 -13.78
CA VAL A 274 12.33 7.11 -13.49
C VAL A 274 13.10 6.46 -14.65
N ASN A 275 12.57 5.37 -15.21
CA ASN A 275 13.17 4.71 -16.35
C ASN A 275 13.21 5.60 -17.61
N PHE A 276 12.12 6.30 -17.90
CA PHE A 276 12.06 7.27 -19.00
C PHE A 276 13.12 8.36 -18.85
N LYS A 277 13.23 8.93 -17.64
CA LYS A 277 14.24 9.95 -17.31
C LYS A 277 15.67 9.42 -17.50
N ASN A 278 15.96 8.21 -17.02
CA ASN A 278 17.29 7.61 -17.17
C ASN A 278 17.65 7.37 -18.65
N ASN A 279 16.71 6.88 -19.45
CA ASN A 279 16.91 6.68 -20.89
C ASN A 279 17.14 8.00 -21.64
N GLN A 280 16.45 9.08 -21.26
CA GLN A 280 16.72 10.40 -21.83
C GLN A 280 18.12 10.90 -21.50
N LEU A 281 18.58 10.73 -20.25
CA LEU A 281 19.93 11.11 -19.83
C LEU A 281 20.98 10.33 -20.63
N LEU A 282 20.83 9.02 -20.75
CA LEU A 282 21.74 8.17 -21.53
C LEU A 282 21.84 8.63 -22.99
N ARG A 283 20.71 8.88 -23.66
CA ARG A 283 20.68 9.39 -25.05
C ARG A 283 21.38 10.75 -25.18
N ASN A 284 21.26 11.62 -24.18
CA ASN A 284 21.94 12.92 -24.19
C ASN A 284 23.46 12.76 -24.02
N PHE A 285 23.91 11.85 -23.15
CA PHE A 285 25.33 11.51 -23.00
C PHE A 285 25.92 10.90 -24.28
N GLU A 286 25.21 9.97 -24.91
CA GLU A 286 25.62 9.36 -26.19
C GLU A 286 25.76 10.39 -27.31
N ARG A 287 24.81 11.34 -27.39
CA ARG A 287 24.89 12.46 -28.34
C ARG A 287 26.09 13.36 -28.06
N GLY A 288 26.33 13.73 -26.79
CA GLY A 288 27.48 14.56 -26.40
C GLY A 288 28.82 13.98 -26.82
N MET A 289 29.03 12.67 -26.60
CA MET A 289 30.26 11.97 -27.03
C MET A 289 30.43 11.88 -28.56
N SER A 290 29.33 11.96 -29.32
CA SER A 290 29.39 11.96 -30.79
C SER A 290 29.84 13.30 -31.39
N TYR A 291 29.79 14.40 -30.63
CA TYR A 291 30.27 15.72 -31.08
C TYR A 291 31.74 15.97 -30.72
N GLU A 292 32.34 15.15 -29.86
CA GLU A 292 33.77 15.22 -29.47
C GLU A 292 34.68 14.32 -30.33
N LYS A 293 34.14 13.59 -31.31
CA LYS A 293 34.88 12.79 -32.30
C LYS A 293 34.90 13.47 -33.66
#